data_AF-A0A7G8Z9D4-F1
#
_entry.id   AF-A0A7G8Z9D4-F1
#
_cell.length_a   1.000
_cell.length_b   1.000
_cell.length_c   1.000
_cell.angle_alpha   90.00
_cell.angle_beta   90.00
_cell.angle_gamma   90.00
#
_symmetry.space_group_name_H-M   'P 1'
#
loop_
_entity.id
_entity.type
_entity.pdbx_description
1 polymer ?
#
loop_
_entity_poly.entity_id
_entity_poly.type
_entity_poly.pdbx_seq_one_letter_code
_entity_poly.pdbx_strand_id
1 'polypeptide(L)'
;MDIFNDKLLPWQPAKILLSSFGAWPFQPLKIRKLLSTFAILCMESIYIPEVIKFIEIWSNLSAMMDCLALLILHTLINIALFVCLNNMEPLQIRDLLSLIDIQWNKSDLTELEINKLKEDGYKQRKIMILYVFMIFAAVILYSVGIPMAPKILDYILPLNQSRPKIIIYHTEFFI
;
A
#
# COMPACT_ATOMS: atom_id res chain seq x y z
N MET A 1 -29.13 -2.89 -9.12
CA MET A 1 -28.57 -1.85 -8.23
C MET A 1 -27.12 -2.28 -7.98
N ASP A 2 -26.10 -1.44 -8.21
CA ASP A 2 -24.69 -1.86 -8.07
C ASP A 2 -24.43 -2.26 -6.61
N ILE A 3 -24.27 -3.56 -6.34
CA ILE A 3 -24.03 -4.10 -4.99
C ILE A 3 -22.84 -3.42 -4.30
N PHE A 4 -21.86 -2.94 -5.07
CA PHE A 4 -20.66 -2.27 -4.55
C PHE A 4 -20.89 -0.81 -4.16
N ASN A 5 -22.05 -0.24 -4.51
CA ASN A 5 -22.48 1.09 -4.08
C ASN A 5 -23.64 1.02 -3.08
N ASP A 6 -24.20 -0.16 -2.83
CA ASP A 6 -25.28 -0.36 -1.87
C ASP A 6 -24.80 -0.03 -0.44
N LYS A 7 -25.59 0.75 0.29
CA LYS A 7 -25.31 1.14 1.68
C LYS A 7 -25.39 -0.05 2.64
N LEU A 8 -26.04 -1.14 2.22
CA LEU A 8 -26.24 -2.35 3.03
C LEU A 8 -24.97 -3.18 3.20
N LEU A 9 -23.95 -2.99 2.34
CA LEU A 9 -22.72 -3.77 2.38
C LEU A 9 -21.47 -2.88 2.48
N PRO A 10 -20.50 -3.24 3.33
CA PRO A 10 -19.35 -2.38 3.67
C PRO A 10 -18.18 -2.41 2.67
N TRP A 11 -18.44 -2.61 1.37
CA TRP A 11 -17.41 -2.76 0.32
C TRP A 11 -16.81 -1.44 -0.20
N GLN A 12 -17.47 -0.31 0.09
CA GLN A 12 -17.09 1.00 -0.47
C GLN A 12 -15.62 1.38 -0.23
N PRO A 13 -15.04 1.21 0.98
CA PRO A 13 -13.66 1.63 1.19
C PRO A 13 -12.65 0.77 0.40
N ALA A 14 -12.96 -0.52 0.20
CA ALA A 14 -12.12 -1.41 -0.62
C ALA A 14 -12.19 -1.00 -2.11
N LYS A 15 -13.39 -0.69 -2.60
CA LYS A 15 -13.59 -0.15 -3.96
C LYS A 15 -12.83 1.14 -4.17
N ILE A 16 -12.88 2.08 -3.22
CA ILE A 16 -12.17 3.36 -3.29
C ILE A 16 -10.65 3.13 -3.37
N LEU A 17 -10.10 2.30 -2.47
CA LEU A 17 -8.67 1.99 -2.42
C LEU A 17 -8.19 1.29 -3.71
N LEU A 18 -8.91 0.28 -4.18
CA LEU A 18 -8.55 -0.40 -5.43
C LEU A 18 -8.68 0.53 -6.64
N SER A 19 -9.66 1.44 -6.61
CA SER A 19 -9.86 2.40 -7.70
C SER A 19 -8.76 3.45 -7.77
N SER A 20 -8.15 3.85 -6.65
CA SER A 20 -7.09 4.87 -6.65
C SER A 20 -5.80 4.40 -7.33
N PHE A 21 -5.51 3.09 -7.29
CA PHE A 21 -4.31 2.50 -7.92
C PHE A 21 -4.57 1.92 -9.32
N GLY A 22 -5.80 2.03 -9.85
CA GLY A 22 -6.16 1.37 -11.10
C GLY A 22 -6.21 -0.15 -10.97
N ALA A 23 -6.54 -0.67 -9.79
CA ALA A 23 -6.71 -2.12 -9.56
C ALA A 23 -8.19 -2.54 -9.64
N TRP A 24 -9.14 -1.60 -9.61
CA TRP A 24 -10.57 -1.94 -9.62
C TRP A 24 -11.01 -2.46 -11.01
N PRO A 25 -11.60 -3.66 -11.10
CA PRO A 25 -11.84 -4.34 -12.38
C PRO A 25 -12.91 -3.68 -13.25
N PHE A 26 -13.86 -2.95 -12.65
CA PHE A 26 -14.93 -2.26 -13.39
C PHE A 26 -14.55 -0.84 -13.83
N GLN A 27 -13.31 -0.39 -13.63
CA GLN A 27 -12.85 0.91 -14.12
C GLN A 27 -12.63 0.90 -15.64
N PRO A 28 -12.81 2.04 -16.34
CA PRO A 28 -12.44 2.17 -17.74
C PRO A 28 -10.97 1.83 -17.96
N LEU A 29 -10.68 1.01 -18.97
CA LEU A 29 -9.32 0.51 -19.25
C LEU A 29 -8.28 1.65 -19.37
N LYS A 30 -8.68 2.79 -19.95
CA LYS A 30 -7.80 3.97 -20.09
C LYS A 30 -7.41 4.55 -18.73
N ILE A 31 -8.39 4.74 -17.83
CA ILE A 31 -8.16 5.27 -16.47
C ILE A 31 -7.33 4.27 -15.67
N ARG A 32 -7.66 2.99 -15.79
CA ARG A 32 -6.93 1.91 -15.14
C ARG A 32 -5.44 1.96 -15.51
N LYS A 33 -5.13 1.93 -16.81
CA LYS A 33 -3.75 2.00 -17.31
C LYS A 33 -3.05 3.29 -16.86
N LEU A 34 -3.72 4.44 -16.94
CA LEU A 34 -3.15 5.73 -16.51
C LEU A 34 -2.74 5.71 -15.03
N LEU A 35 -3.66 5.31 -14.14
CA LEU A 35 -3.41 5.25 -12.70
C LEU A 35 -2.34 4.22 -12.34
N SER A 36 -2.39 3.05 -12.96
CA SER A 36 -1.40 1.98 -12.77
C SER A 36 0.00 2.41 -13.22
N THR A 37 0.12 3.05 -14.39
CA THR A 37 1.40 3.60 -14.86
C THR A 37 1.91 4.69 -13.92
N PHE A 38 1.04 5.60 -13.48
CA PHE A 38 1.43 6.64 -12.52
C PHE A 38 1.92 6.04 -11.19
N ALA A 39 1.22 5.03 -10.65
CA ALA A 39 1.63 4.36 -9.42
C ALA A 39 3.01 3.68 -9.56
N ILE A 40 3.27 2.99 -10.68
CA ILE A 40 4.56 2.37 -10.96
C ILE A 40 5.66 3.45 -11.04
N LEU A 41 5.43 4.55 -11.76
CA LEU A 41 6.40 5.65 -11.86
C LEU A 41 6.77 6.23 -10.48
N CYS A 42 5.79 6.44 -9.61
CA CYS A 42 6.05 6.90 -8.24
C CYS A 42 6.91 5.90 -7.46
N MET A 43 6.65 4.59 -7.58
CA MET A 43 7.43 3.56 -6.88
C MET A 43 8.87 3.48 -7.40
N GLU A 44 9.06 3.51 -8.73
CA GLU A 44 10.38 3.49 -9.35
C GLU A 44 11.20 4.74 -9.01
N SER A 45 10.55 5.89 -8.80
CA SER A 45 11.24 7.13 -8.38
C SER A 45 11.95 7.01 -7.02
N ILE A 46 11.48 6.10 -6.16
CA ILE A 46 12.09 5.82 -4.84
C ILE A 46 13.09 4.66 -4.97
N TYR A 47 12.76 3.64 -5.76
CA TYR A 47 13.57 2.44 -5.90
C TYR A 47 14.90 2.70 -6.62
N ILE A 48 14.92 3.57 -7.65
CA ILE A 48 16.15 3.88 -8.40
C ILE A 48 17.23 4.52 -7.49
N PRO A 49 16.95 5.58 -6.70
CA PRO A 49 17.92 6.13 -5.75
C PRO A 49 18.42 5.12 -4.72
N GLU A 50 17.57 4.21 -4.26
CA GLU A 50 17.95 3.17 -3.30
C GLU A 50 18.96 2.18 -3.91
N VAL A 51 18.73 1.74 -5.14
CA VAL A 51 19.68 0.88 -5.89
C VAL A 51 21.00 1.60 -6.12
N ILE A 52 20.96 2.87 -6.54
CA ILE A 52 22.18 3.69 -6.72
C ILE A 52 22.95 3.77 -5.40
N LYS A 53 22.25 4.05 -4.29
CA LYS A 53 22.90 4.16 -3.00
C LYS A 53 23.54 2.86 -2.55
N PHE A 54 22.85 1.74 -2.79
CA PHE A 54 23.36 0.41 -2.49
C PHE A 54 24.66 0.10 -3.26
N ILE A 55 24.76 0.54 -4.52
CA ILE A 55 25.99 0.40 -5.32
C ILE A 55 27.13 1.27 -4.76
N GLU A 56 26.85 2.51 -4.35
CA GLU A 56 27.87 3.41 -3.77
C GLU A 56 28.50 2.85 -2.50
N ILE A 57 27.69 2.26 -1.61
CA ILE A 57 28.13 1.77 -0.31
C ILE A 57 28.59 0.31 -0.33
N TRP A 58 28.64 -0.33 -1.51
CA TRP A 58 28.96 -1.75 -1.68
C TRP A 58 30.27 -2.19 -0.99
N SER A 59 31.25 -1.29 -0.90
CA SER A 59 32.53 -1.55 -0.24
C SER A 59 32.46 -1.57 1.30
N ASN A 60 31.40 -1.03 1.89
CA ASN A 60 31.18 -0.98 3.34
C ASN A 60 30.13 -2.00 3.75
N LEU A 61 30.59 -3.19 4.18
CA LEU A 61 29.72 -4.30 4.57
C LEU A 61 28.71 -3.95 5.65
N SER A 62 29.04 -3.08 6.63
CA SER A 62 28.09 -2.74 7.70
C SER A 62 26.94 -1.90 7.16
N ALA A 63 27.24 -0.87 6.37
CA ALA A 63 26.22 0.01 5.78
C ALA A 63 25.39 -0.71 4.70
N MET A 64 26.02 -1.64 3.96
CA MET A 64 25.35 -2.45 2.95
C MET A 64 24.25 -3.33 3.55
N MET A 65 24.48 -3.94 4.72
CA MET A 65 23.49 -4.81 5.36
C MET A 65 22.22 -4.06 5.78
N ASP A 66 22.37 -2.82 6.24
CA ASP A 66 21.23 -1.98 6.62
C ASP A 66 20.37 -1.60 5.40
N CYS A 67 21.00 -1.35 4.25
CA CYS A 67 20.29 -1.02 3.01
C CYS A 67 19.69 -2.25 2.31
N LEU A 68 20.29 -3.43 2.46
CA LEU A 68 19.83 -4.66 1.83
C LEU A 68 18.41 -5.05 2.27
N ALA A 69 18.08 -4.86 3.55
CA ALA A 69 16.75 -5.18 4.07
C ALA A 69 15.64 -4.34 3.42
N LEU A 70 15.89 -3.03 3.22
CA LEU A 70 14.95 -2.12 2.55
C LEU A 70 14.82 -2.46 1.06
N LEU A 71 15.93 -2.79 0.40
CA LEU A 71 15.94 -3.17 -1.01
C LEU A 71 15.14 -4.47 -1.26
N ILE A 72 15.28 -5.47 -0.37
CA ILE A 72 14.47 -6.70 -0.44
C ILE A 72 12.98 -6.39 -0.25
N LEU A 73 12.65 -5.51 0.69
CA LEU A 73 11.26 -5.12 0.93
C LEU A 73 10.66 -4.41 -0.30
N HIS A 74 11.36 -3.43 -0.88
CA HIS A 74 10.87 -2.73 -2.07
C HIS A 74 10.81 -3.63 -3.30
N THR A 75 11.74 -4.56 -3.49
CA THR A 75 11.64 -5.54 -4.60
C THR A 75 10.40 -6.42 -4.47
N LEU A 76 10.10 -6.92 -3.27
CA LEU A 76 8.88 -7.70 -3.03
C LEU A 76 7.60 -6.90 -3.30
N ILE A 77 7.55 -5.63 -2.88
CA ILE A 77 6.41 -4.76 -3.15
C ILE A 77 6.27 -4.48 -4.65
N ASN A 78 7.38 -4.23 -5.37
CA ASN A 78 7.35 -4.02 -6.81
C ASN A 78 6.85 -5.25 -7.57
N ILE A 79 7.29 -6.46 -7.17
CA ILE A 79 6.78 -7.71 -7.74
C ILE A 79 5.27 -7.83 -7.48
N ALA A 80 4.82 -7.60 -6.24
CA ALA A 80 3.41 -7.67 -5.88
C ALA A 80 2.56 -6.66 -6.66
N LEU A 81 3.04 -5.42 -6.82
CA LEU A 81 2.40 -4.38 -7.60
C LEU A 81 2.31 -4.77 -9.08
N PHE A 82 3.41 -5.25 -9.66
CA PHE A 82 3.46 -5.69 -11.05
C PHE A 82 2.45 -6.83 -11.30
N VAL A 83 2.41 -7.83 -10.42
CA VAL A 83 1.46 -8.94 -10.51
C VAL A 83 0.01 -8.43 -10.36
N CYS A 84 -0.25 -7.57 -9.38
CA CYS A 84 -1.57 -6.99 -9.14
C CYS A 84 -2.11 -6.23 -10.36
N LEU A 85 -1.24 -5.46 -11.03
CA LEU A 85 -1.64 -4.59 -12.14
C LEU A 85 -1.71 -5.34 -13.48
N ASN A 86 -0.79 -6.28 -13.72
CA ASN A 86 -0.62 -6.96 -15.02
C ASN A 86 -1.13 -8.41 -15.05
N ASN A 87 -0.99 -9.18 -13.96
CA ASN A 87 -1.30 -10.63 -13.92
C ASN A 87 -2.64 -10.97 -13.29
N MET A 88 -3.26 -10.06 -12.52
CA MET A 88 -4.67 -10.25 -12.18
C MET A 88 -5.46 -10.11 -13.47
N GLU A 89 -5.81 -11.24 -14.10
CA GLU A 89 -6.75 -11.27 -15.21
C GLU A 89 -7.96 -10.48 -14.77
N PRO A 90 -8.15 -9.25 -15.28
CA PRO A 90 -9.24 -8.40 -14.85
C PRO A 90 -10.57 -9.11 -15.00
N LEU A 91 -10.62 -10.02 -15.98
CA LEU A 91 -11.72 -10.86 -16.37
C LEU A 91 -12.13 -11.81 -15.24
N GLN A 92 -11.24 -12.63 -14.66
CA GLN A 92 -11.67 -13.60 -13.63
C GLN A 92 -12.26 -12.95 -12.38
N ILE A 93 -11.62 -11.90 -11.87
CA ILE A 93 -12.13 -11.18 -10.69
C ILE A 93 -13.40 -10.41 -11.05
N ARG A 94 -13.46 -9.82 -12.24
CA ARG A 94 -14.67 -9.16 -12.73
C ARG A 94 -15.82 -10.15 -12.88
N ASP A 95 -15.56 -11.34 -13.39
CA ASP A 95 -16.56 -12.39 -13.62
C ASP A 95 -17.09 -12.87 -12.27
N LEU A 96 -16.22 -13.12 -11.30
CA LEU A 96 -16.62 -13.45 -9.92
C LEU A 96 -17.47 -12.33 -9.29
N LEU A 97 -17.02 -11.08 -9.37
CA LEU A 97 -17.76 -9.93 -8.83
C LEU A 97 -19.09 -9.71 -9.55
N SER A 98 -19.16 -10.00 -10.85
CA SER A 98 -20.40 -9.93 -11.64
C SER A 98 -21.37 -11.04 -11.28
N LEU A 99 -20.87 -12.24 -10.99
CA LEU A 99 -21.69 -13.36 -10.50
C LEU A 99 -22.34 -13.00 -9.16
N ILE A 100 -21.56 -12.40 -8.25
CA ILE A 100 -22.06 -11.92 -6.96
C ILE A 100 -23.15 -10.86 -7.15
N ASP A 101 -22.95 -9.89 -8.05
CA ASP A 101 -23.96 -8.86 -8.34
C ASP A 101 -25.23 -9.45 -8.97
N ILE A 102 -25.09 -10.43 -9.89
CA ILE A 102 -26.24 -11.12 -10.50
C ILE A 102 -27.01 -11.91 -9.45
N GLN A 103 -26.33 -12.68 -8.59
CA GLN A 103 -26.97 -13.47 -7.53
C GLN A 103 -27.67 -12.57 -6.51
N TRP A 104 -27.05 -11.44 -6.15
CA TRP A 104 -27.65 -10.44 -5.27
C TRP A 104 -28.94 -9.87 -5.83
N ASN A 105 -28.95 -9.46 -7.11
CA ASN A 105 -30.13 -8.87 -7.74
C ASN A 105 -31.26 -9.90 -7.98
N LYS A 106 -30.94 -11.19 -8.15
CA LYS A 106 -31.95 -12.25 -8.33
C LYS A 106 -32.82 -12.50 -7.09
N SER A 107 -32.40 -12.04 -5.91
CA SER A 107 -33.15 -12.20 -4.64
C SER A 107 -33.43 -13.66 -4.23
N ASP A 108 -32.74 -14.63 -4.85
CA ASP A 108 -32.83 -16.07 -4.52
C ASP A 108 -32.02 -16.44 -3.26
N LEU A 109 -31.39 -15.45 -2.61
CA LEU A 109 -30.56 -15.64 -1.43
C LEU A 109 -31.43 -15.78 -0.18
N THR A 110 -31.12 -16.79 0.64
CA THR A 110 -31.75 -16.97 1.95
C THR A 110 -31.29 -15.87 2.91
N GLU A 111 -32.13 -15.48 3.87
CA GLU A 111 -31.76 -14.49 4.90
C GLU A 111 -30.45 -14.85 5.63
N LEU A 112 -30.20 -16.14 5.87
CA LEU A 112 -28.96 -16.65 6.46
C LEU A 112 -27.74 -16.35 5.59
N GLU A 113 -27.84 -16.51 4.27
CA GLU A 113 -26.75 -16.25 3.32
C GLU A 113 -26.46 -14.75 3.25
N ILE A 114 -27.51 -13.92 3.22
CA ILE A 114 -27.39 -12.46 3.24
C ILE A 114 -26.69 -12.00 4.53
N ASN A 115 -27.06 -12.56 5.69
CA ASN A 115 -26.44 -12.21 6.96
C ASN A 115 -24.96 -12.61 7.01
N LYS A 116 -24.62 -13.78 6.46
CA LYS A 116 -23.23 -14.23 6.38
C LYS A 116 -22.38 -13.33 5.46
N LEU A 117 -22.90 -12.95 4.29
CA LEU A 117 -22.23 -12.03 3.37
C LEU A 117 -21.99 -10.65 4.01
N LYS A 118 -22.96 -10.16 4.80
CA LYS A 118 -22.79 -8.92 5.56
C LYS A 118 -21.71 -9.05 6.61
N GLU A 119 -21.74 -10.12 7.41
CA GLU A 119 -20.73 -10.39 8.45
C GLU A 119 -19.32 -10.43 7.86
N ASP A 120 -19.13 -11.18 6.78
CA ASP A 120 -17.85 -11.29 6.08
C ASP A 120 -17.40 -9.93 5.52
N GLY A 121 -18.32 -9.17 4.93
CA GLY A 121 -18.03 -7.80 4.48
C GLY A 121 -17.56 -6.89 5.63
N TYR A 122 -18.23 -6.93 6.78
CA TYR A 122 -17.86 -6.08 7.94
C TYR A 122 -16.51 -6.47 8.50
N LYS A 123 -16.24 -7.77 8.60
CA LYS A 123 -14.96 -8.32 9.03
C LYS A 123 -13.84 -7.88 8.07
N GLN A 124 -14.06 -8.01 6.77
CA GLN A 124 -13.09 -7.60 5.75
C GLN A 124 -12.82 -6.10 5.80
N ARG A 125 -13.86 -5.26 5.93
CA ARG A 125 -13.69 -3.81 6.10
C ARG A 125 -12.83 -3.48 7.32
N LYS A 126 -13.07 -4.13 8.46
CA LYS A 126 -12.30 -3.91 9.69
C LYS A 126 -10.83 -4.29 9.51
N ILE A 127 -10.57 -5.46 8.93
CA ILE A 127 -9.20 -5.93 8.64
C ILE A 127 -8.48 -4.96 7.72
N MET A 128 -9.13 -4.52 6.65
CA MET A 128 -8.54 -3.60 5.68
C MET A 128 -8.25 -2.22 6.30
N ILE A 129 -9.17 -1.65 7.08
CA ILE A 129 -8.92 -0.37 7.77
C ILE A 129 -7.74 -0.49 8.73
N LEU A 130 -7.69 -1.58 9.51
CA LEU A 130 -6.58 -1.84 10.41
C LEU A 130 -5.26 -1.96 9.63
N TYR A 131 -5.26 -2.71 8.53
CA TYR A 131 -4.08 -2.90 7.69
C TYR A 131 -3.56 -1.57 7.11
N VAL A 132 -4.45 -0.75 6.54
CA VAL A 132 -4.11 0.58 6.02
C VAL A 132 -3.57 1.47 7.14
N PHE A 133 -4.22 1.50 8.29
CA PHE A 133 -3.75 2.26 9.46
C PHE A 133 -2.34 1.83 9.90
N MET A 134 -2.06 0.53 9.96
CA MET A 134 -0.75 0.00 10.34
C MET A 134 0.34 0.40 9.34
N ILE A 135 0.05 0.37 8.04
CA ILE A 135 0.99 0.84 7.01
C ILE A 135 1.29 2.33 7.19
N PHE A 136 0.26 3.17 7.30
CA PHE A 136 0.46 4.60 7.48
C PHE A 136 1.20 4.92 8.78
N ALA A 137 0.88 4.24 9.88
CA ALA A 137 1.58 4.38 11.14
C ALA A 137 3.07 3.99 11.00
N ALA A 138 3.39 2.89 10.33
CA ALA A 138 4.76 2.46 10.09
C ALA A 138 5.53 3.48 9.23
N VAL A 139 4.93 3.98 8.16
CA VAL A 139 5.54 5.01 7.29
C VAL A 139 5.79 6.30 8.08
N ILE A 140 4.84 6.76 8.89
CA ILE A 140 5.00 7.97 9.72
C ILE A 140 6.09 7.78 10.78
N LEU A 141 6.10 6.64 11.47
CA LEU A 141 7.12 6.34 12.48
C LEU A 141 8.52 6.27 11.86
N TYR A 142 8.65 5.64 10.70
CA TYR A 142 9.92 5.55 9.99
C TYR A 142 10.37 6.92 9.47
N SER A 143 9.51 7.64 8.73
CA SER A 143 9.84 8.91 8.07
C SER A 143 9.98 10.11 9.01
N VAL A 144 9.16 10.18 10.06
CA VAL A 144 9.09 11.33 10.97
C VAL A 144 9.62 10.99 12.36
N GLY A 145 9.32 9.79 12.86
CA GLY A 145 9.73 9.36 14.19
C GLY A 145 11.25 9.27 14.34
N ILE A 146 11.93 8.59 13.40
CA ILE A 146 13.39 8.39 13.46
C ILE A 146 14.16 9.73 13.45
N PRO A 147 13.86 10.71 12.56
CA PRO A 147 14.59 11.98 12.53
C PRO A 147 14.23 12.92 13.69
N MET A 148 13.02 12.79 14.25
CA MET A 148 12.60 13.59 15.42
C MET A 148 13.10 13.01 16.75
N ALA A 149 13.49 11.74 16.79
CA ALA A 149 14.02 11.10 18.00
C ALA A 149 15.09 11.93 18.73
N PRO A 150 16.16 12.47 18.08
CA PRO A 150 17.14 13.30 18.77
C PRO A 150 16.53 14.57 19.38
N LYS A 151 15.61 15.25 18.68
CA LYS A 151 14.95 16.47 19.18
C LYS A 151 14.05 16.20 20.39
N ILE A 152 13.33 15.09 20.37
CA ILE A 152 12.48 14.67 21.51
C ILE A 152 13.38 14.34 22.71
N LEU A 153 14.48 13.61 22.47
CA LEU A 153 15.42 13.29 23.54
C LEU A 153 16.13 14.52 24.11
N ASP A 154 16.37 15.56 23.32
CA ASP A 154 16.93 16.82 23.82
C ASP A 154 15.98 17.56 24.77
N TYR A 155 14.66 17.39 24.61
CA TYR A 155 13.67 17.95 25.52
C TYR A 155 13.53 17.13 26.82
N ILE A 156 13.51 15.80 26.71
CA ILE A 156 13.26 14.90 27.86
C ILE A 156 14.55 14.65 28.67
N LEU A 157 15.67 14.48 27.99
CA LEU A 157 16.98 14.17 28.58
C LEU A 157 18.07 14.98 27.85
N PRO A 158 18.18 16.29 28.16
CA PRO A 158 19.14 17.16 27.52
C PRO A 158 20.57 16.69 27.81
N LEU A 159 21.39 16.67 26.76
CA LEU A 159 22.83 16.44 26.87
C LEU A 159 23.56 17.78 26.77
N ASN A 160 24.73 17.88 27.39
CA ASN A 160 25.61 19.05 27.27
C ASN A 160 26.25 19.18 25.86
N GLN A 161 25.95 18.25 24.95
CA GLN A 161 26.48 18.20 23.58
C GLN A 161 25.33 17.96 22.60
N SER A 162 25.49 18.43 21.36
CA SER A 162 24.50 18.22 20.29
C SER A 162 24.43 16.74 19.90
N ARG A 163 23.22 16.20 19.79
CA ARG A 163 23.00 14.86 19.23
C ARG A 163 23.23 14.83 17.72
N PRO A 164 23.74 13.72 17.14
CA PRO A 164 23.84 13.58 15.70
C PRO A 164 22.45 13.54 15.06
N LYS A 165 22.31 14.21 13.92
CA LYS A 165 21.07 14.16 13.13
C LYS A 165 20.97 12.81 12.43
N ILE A 166 19.83 12.13 12.59
CA ILE A 166 19.55 10.88 11.88
C ILE A 166 18.85 11.24 10.57
N ILE A 167 19.53 10.99 9.45
CA ILE A 167 19.00 11.18 8.10
C ILE A 167 18.63 9.80 7.57
N ILE A 168 17.37 9.59 7.20
CA ILE A 168 16.88 8.28 6.74
C ILE A 168 17.34 7.98 5.32
N TYR A 169 17.29 9.00 4.44
CA TYR A 169 17.71 8.87 3.06
C TYR A 169 19.03 9.62 2.87
N HIS A 170 20.12 8.88 2.77
CA HIS A 170 21.46 9.40 2.44
C HIS A 170 21.62 9.68 0.94
N THR A 171 20.57 10.21 0.30
CA THR A 171 20.59 10.62 -1.10
C THR A 171 21.03 12.07 -1.18
N GLU A 172 22.31 12.29 -1.48
CA GLU A 172 22.76 13.62 -1.90
C GLU A 172 22.18 13.84 -3.30
N PHE A 173 21.19 14.73 -3.43
CA PHE A 173 20.94 15.32 -4.73
C PHE A 173 22.16 16.20 -5.00
N PHE A 174 23.08 15.72 -5.84
CA PHE A 174 24.16 16.55 -6.33
C PHE A 174 23.52 17.77 -7.01
N ILE A 175 23.61 18.93 -6.36
CA ILE A 175 23.31 20.25 -6.93
C ILE A 175 24.63 20.85 -7.39
#